data_AF-D9PMK8-F1
#
_entry.id   AF-D9PMK8-F1
#
_cell.length_a   1.000
_cell.length_b   1.000
_cell.length_c   1.000
_cell.angle_alpha   90.00
_cell.angle_beta   90.00
_cell.angle_gamma   90.00
#
_symmetry.space_group_name_H-M   'P 1'
#
loop_
_entity.id
_entity.type
_entity.pdbx_description
1 polymer ?
#
loop_
_entity_poly.entity_id
_entity_poly.type
_entity_poly.pdbx_seq_one_letter_code
_entity_poly.pdbx_strand_id
1 'polypeptide(L)' 'MKIVIQMIFGLVGVFLVKTFLFDGIEEIAWEMFWGGSFRIESLRDIGDMLKSMTFIKTVSGFIVGFIIGIVLTRLLK' A
#
# COMPACT_ATOMS: atom_id res chain seq x y z
N MET A 1 -6.10 21.23 -0.29
CA MET A 1 -5.88 20.50 -1.56
C MET A 1 -4.54 19.76 -1.63
N LYS A 2 -3.42 20.32 -1.18
CA LYS A 2 -2.09 19.67 -1.31
C LYS A 2 -2.00 18.29 -0.63
N ILE A 3 -2.55 18.16 0.59
CA ILE A 3 -2.59 16.88 1.31
C ILE A 3 -3.40 15.81 0.56
N VAL A 4 -4.49 16.22 -0.11
CA VAL A 4 -5.34 15.30 -0.89
C VAL A 4 -4.58 14.77 -2.10
N ILE A 5 -3.84 15.65 -2.80
CA ILE A 5 -2.99 15.24 -3.93
C ILE A 5 -1.92 14.25 -3.44
N GLN A 6 -1.25 14.53 -2.32
CA GLN A 6 -0.24 13.62 -1.76
C GLN A 6 -0.83 12.24 -1.41
N MET A 7 -2.02 12.20 -0.82
CA MET A 7 -2.74 10.96 -0.53
C MET A 7 -3.12 10.20 -1.81
N ILE A 8 -3.58 10.89 -2.86
CA ILE A 8 -3.87 10.28 -4.16
C ILE A 8 -2.61 9.63 -4.75
N PHE A 9 -1.49 10.35 -4.74
CA PHE A 9 -0.23 9.80 -5.24
C PHE A 9 0.27 8.62 -4.40
N GLY A 10 0.04 8.62 -3.09
CA GLY A 10 0.29 7.45 -2.24
C GLY A 10 -0.56 6.24 -2.64
N LEU A 11 -1.86 6.43 -2.88
CA LEU A 11 -2.75 5.36 -3.37
C LEU A 11 -2.35 4.86 -4.76
N VAL A 12 -1.95 5.75 -5.67
CA VAL A 12 -1.39 5.37 -6.97
C VAL A 12 -0.13 4.53 -6.80
N GLY A 13 0.76 4.91 -5.88
CA GLY A 13 1.97 4.14 -5.56
C GLY A 13 1.65 2.73 -5.06
N VAL A 14 0.64 2.58 -4.19
CA VAL A 14 0.13 1.26 -3.77
C VAL A 14 -0.37 0.45 -4.96
N PHE A 15 -1.17 1.07 -5.84
CA PHE A 15 -1.73 0.39 -7.00
C PHE A 15 -0.66 -0.06 -7.99
N LEU A 16 0.39 0.75 -8.19
CA LEU A 16 1.53 0.38 -9.02
C LEU A 16 2.30 -0.81 -8.43
N VAL A 17 2.54 -0.81 -7.12
CA VAL A 17 3.17 -1.96 -6.46
C VAL A 17 2.32 -3.23 -6.64
N LYS A 18 1.00 -3.13 -6.43
CA LYS A 18 0.11 -4.27 -6.66
C LYS A 18 0.20 -4.80 -8.09
N THR A 19 0.25 -3.89 -9.07
CA THR A 19 0.21 -4.26 -10.49
C THR A 19 1.52 -4.85 -11.01
N PHE A 20 2.67 -4.40 -10.49
CA PHE A 20 3.99 -4.73 -11.05
C PHE A 20 4.91 -5.54 -10.14
N LEU A 21 4.66 -5.56 -8.83
CA LEU A 21 5.58 -6.12 -7.82
C LEU A 21 4.97 -7.27 -7.01
N PHE A 22 3.69 -7.59 -7.22
CA PHE A 22 3.06 -8.73 -6.59
C PHE A 22 3.23 -9.99 -7.42
N ASP A 23 3.68 -11.04 -6.74
CA ASP A 23 3.62 -12.41 -7.27
C ASP A 23 2.25 -13.04 -6.98
N GLY A 24 1.91 -14.15 -7.63
CA GLY A 24 0.59 -14.79 -7.49
C GLY A 24 0.18 -15.13 -6.05
N ILE A 25 1.14 -15.43 -5.16
CA ILE A 25 0.89 -15.66 -3.73
C ILE A 25 0.55 -14.34 -3.00
N GLU A 26 1.20 -13.25 -3.39
CA GLU A 26 1.00 -11.93 -2.77
C GLU A 26 -0.33 -11.32 -3.21
N GLU A 27 -0.80 -11.63 -4.42
CA GLU A 27 -2.14 -11.24 -4.88
C GLU A 27 -3.24 -11.95 -4.08
N ILE A 28 -3.06 -13.23 -3.76
CA ILE A 28 -3.97 -13.96 -2.86
C ILE A 28 -3.95 -13.36 -1.45
N ALA A 29 -2.77 -13.04 -0.91
CA ALA A 29 -2.65 -12.39 0.39
C ALA A 29 -3.32 -11.00 0.42
N TRP A 30 -3.21 -10.25 -0.68
CA TRP A 30 -3.86 -8.96 -0.85
C TRP A 30 -5.38 -9.07 -0.92
N GLU A 31 -5.91 -10.03 -1.68
CA GLU A 31 -7.34 -10.30 -1.73
C GLU A 31 -7.87 -10.80 -0.39
N MET A 32 -7.12 -11.60 0.34
CA MET A 32 -7.50 -11.98 1.70
C MET A 32 -7.55 -10.76 2.62
N PHE A 33 -6.55 -9.89 2.54
CA PHE A 33 -6.43 -8.70 3.38
C PHE A 33 -7.54 -7.67 3.12
N TRP A 34 -7.83 -7.34 1.86
CA TRP A 34 -8.83 -6.33 1.49
C TRP A 34 -10.23 -6.89 1.24
N GLY A 35 -10.34 -8.15 0.81
CA GLY A 35 -11.60 -8.83 0.52
C GLY A 35 -12.38 -9.24 1.77
N GLY A 36 -11.85 -8.98 2.98
CA GLY A 36 -12.52 -9.30 4.24
C GLY A 36 -12.49 -10.79 4.59
N SER A 37 -11.81 -11.62 3.81
CA SER A 37 -11.64 -13.05 4.04
C SER A 37 -10.67 -13.34 5.19
N PHE A 38 -9.77 -12.40 5.49
CA PHE A 38 -8.90 -12.47 6.65
C PHE A 38 -9.72 -12.17 7.92
N ARG A 39 -10.33 -13.21 8.49
CA ARG A 39 -10.85 -13.13 9.86
C ARG A 39 -9.65 -12.93 10.77
N ILE A 40 -9.42 -11.69 11.19
CA ILE A 40 -8.45 -11.37 12.22
C ILE A 40 -9.00 -11.94 13.53
N GLU A 41 -8.70 -13.21 13.80
CA GLU A 41 -9.13 -13.88 15.04
C GLU A 41 -8.16 -13.58 16.19
N SER A 42 -6.92 -13.12 15.89
CA SER A 42 -5.94 -12.77 16.92
C SER A 42 -5.00 -11.60 16.56
N LEU A 43 -4.40 -11.00 17.59
CA LEU A 43 -3.30 -10.02 17.46
C LEU A 43 -2.05 -10.63 16.79
N ARG A 44 -1.91 -11.96 16.84
CA ARG A 44 -0.80 -12.68 16.19
C ARG A 44 -0.95 -12.65 14.67
N ASP A 45 -2.18 -12.77 14.16
CA ASP A 45 -2.46 -12.71 12.72
C ASP A 45 -2.19 -11.31 12.16
N ILE A 46 -2.47 -10.25 12.93
CA ILE A 46 -2.06 -8.88 12.58
C ILE A 46 -0.52 -8.78 12.56
N GLY A 47 0.15 -9.34 13.56
CA GLY A 47 1.61 -9.33 13.62
C GLY A 47 2.28 -10.01 12.43
N ASP A 48 1.74 -11.16 12.01
CA ASP A 48 2.25 -11.91 10.85
C ASP A 48 1.92 -11.20 9.53
N MET A 49 0.75 -10.57 9.45
CA MET A 49 0.36 -9.73 8.31
C MET A 49 1.25 -8.49 8.16
N LEU A 50 1.56 -7.78 9.26
CA LEU A 50 2.48 -6.64 9.25
C LEU A 50 3.92 -7.01 8.88
N LYS A 51 4.30 -8.28 9.12
CA LYS A 51 5.59 -8.84 8.71
C LYS A 51 5.58 -9.41 7.29
N SER A 52 4.42 -9.51 6.65
CA SER A 52 4.31 -10.06 5.30
C SER A 52 5.02 -9.15 4.29
N MET A 53 5.65 -9.78 3.30
CA MET A 53 6.28 -9.05 2.18
C MET A 53 5.27 -8.19 1.43
N THR A 54 4.02 -8.67 1.30
CA THR A 54 2.90 -7.92 0.71
C THR A 54 2.63 -6.60 1.43
N PHE A 55 2.60 -6.59 2.76
CA PHE A 55 2.38 -5.38 3.55
C PHE A 55 3.56 -4.40 3.40
N ILE A 56 4.79 -4.90 3.50
CA ILE A 56 6.01 -4.07 3.35
C ILE A 56 6.07 -3.44 1.96
N LYS A 57 5.81 -4.22 0.90
CA LYS A 57 5.73 -3.73 -0.49
C LYS A 57 4.64 -2.67 -0.63
N THR A 58 3.46 -2.90 -0.08
CA THR A 58 2.34 -1.93 -0.12
C THR A 58 2.71 -0.60 0.57
N VAL A 59 3.25 -0.68 1.79
CA VAL A 59 3.64 0.51 2.56
C VAL A 59 4.76 1.28 1.87
N SER A 60 5.76 0.59 1.33
CA SER A 60 6.83 1.24 0.56
C SER A 60 6.29 1.91 -0.70
N GLY A 61 5.36 1.27 -1.43
CA GLY A 61 4.65 1.89 -2.55
C GLY A 61 3.88 3.15 -2.16
N PHE A 62 3.16 3.10 -1.04
CA PHE A 62 2.45 4.25 -0.50
C PHE A 62 3.40 5.41 -0.18
N ILE A 63 4.50 5.13 0.53
CA ILE A 63 5.48 6.13 0.94
C ILE A 63 6.13 6.77 -0.29
N VAL A 64 6.59 5.97 -1.26
CA VAL A 64 7.21 6.48 -2.49
C VAL A 64 6.23 7.36 -3.27
N GLY A 65 4.99 6.88 -3.46
CA GLY A 65 3.93 7.66 -4.10
C GLY A 65 3.66 8.97 -3.37
N PHE A 66 3.51 8.92 -2.04
CA PHE A 66 3.27 10.10 -1.23
C PHE A 66 4.40 11.13 -1.32
N ILE A 67 5.66 10.69 -1.30
CA ILE A 67 6.84 11.56 -1.49
C ILE A 67 6.81 12.22 -2.87
N ILE A 68 6.50 11.47 -3.93
CA ILE A 68 6.34 12.03 -5.28
C ILE A 68 5.25 13.10 -5.30
N GLY A 69 4.11 12.86 -4.65
CA GLY A 69 3.04 13.85 -4.48
C GLY A 69 3.49 15.09 -3.71
N ILE A 70 4.35 14.96 -2.70
CA ILE A 70 4.94 16.11 -1.99
C ILE A 70 5.81 16.93 -2.94
N VAL A 71 6.69 16.28 -3.70
CA VAL A 71 7.59 16.96 -4.65
C VAL A 71 6.78 17.70 -5.71
N LEU A 72 5.78 17.05 -6.33
CA LEU A 72 4.90 17.67 -7.32
C LEU A 72 4.13 18.87 -6.76
N THR A 73 3.54 18.75 -5.57
CA THR A 73 2.79 19.85 -4.94
C THR A 73 3.67 21.02 -4.49
N ARG A 74 4.99 20.81 -4.38
CA ARG A 74 6.00 21.85 -4.15
C ARG A 74 6.44 22.50 -5.47
N LEU A 75 6.61 21.73 -6.54
CA LEU A 75 6.98 22.23 -7.87
C LEU A 75 5.85 23.02 -8.55
N LEU A 76 4.59 22.64 -8.31
CA LEU A 76 3.40 23.32 -8.83
C LEU A 76 2.97 24.54 -7.98
N LYS A 77 3.80 24.97 -7.04
CA LYS A 77 3.57 26.14 -6.18
C LYS A 77 4.33 27.33 -6.73
#